data_AF-A0A5J5L5N8-F1
#
_entry.id   AF-A0A5J5L5N8-F1
#
_cell.length_a   1.000
_cell.length_b   1.000
_cell.length_c   1.000
_cell.angle_alpha   90.00
_cell.angle_beta   90.00
_cell.angle_gamma   90.00
#
_symmetry.space_group_name_H-M   'P 1'
#
loop_
_entity.id
_entity.type
_entity.pdbx_description
1 polymer ?
#
loop_
_entity_poly.entity_id
_entity_poly.type
_entity_poly.pdbx_seq_one_letter_code
_entity_poly.pdbx_strand_id
1 'polypeptide(L)'
;MTDNHQYETPTAGTLDWDEPLNRNFERIDTDVELRDTDANRSNYVAKAGAKFLATDTGNVYLGDGGSWTQLGTIGSGGGSSGDGSDVTSLILAGYVVALGRNNSAPQSVDPETTATPIQDALDIVNAAGGGEVRLPAGVVEETGPIRPYEETQITGLGVELSKIAITDQNADGILFDRDSGVSRVKLDGFALNGPAGSQPTGVAIHHTNRDTQDLFVGRLVLWGWNNSVYRVDEGVGPFQCRHEQLTIYECDAGDQDGLFEFRSYYGPANWFGTIAAYPSATVSGQNTTVFFSRGGTQTVDYLTMGGSAGVAIDQTWDSLIEFGNVHWEPTSNPTNPPTIIRLLGHGTAVIDTVKHVTGVADYVYELGYDSYSANAPNRKILGPYIKLGSEAGITTNLVNLASPVDPAAPSLYQGSPDDVDVTHSEGATGGFRALGTAGTGF
;
A
#
# COMPACT_ATOMS: atom_id res chain seq x y z
N MET A 1 -50.86 13.46 17.06
CA MET A 1 -49.58 14.17 17.16
C MET A 1 -48.48 13.16 17.40
N THR A 2 -47.25 13.46 16.99
CA THR A 2 -46.12 12.53 17.09
C THR A 2 -45.84 12.14 18.54
N ASP A 3 -45.39 10.90 18.77
CA ASP A 3 -45.19 10.30 20.10
C ASP A 3 -44.18 11.04 21.00
N ASN A 4 -43.35 11.94 20.44
CA ASN A 4 -42.18 12.48 21.15
C ASN A 4 -42.46 13.63 22.14
N HIS A 5 -43.46 14.49 21.91
CA HIS A 5 -43.63 15.73 22.71
C HIS A 5 -45.01 15.88 23.38
N GLN A 6 -45.90 14.89 23.23
CA GLN A 6 -47.19 14.79 23.94
C GLN A 6 -48.05 16.08 23.95
N TYR A 7 -47.96 16.89 22.90
CA TYR A 7 -48.80 18.08 22.77
C TYR A 7 -50.29 17.69 22.65
N GLU A 8 -51.15 18.57 23.16
CA GLU A 8 -52.59 18.36 23.23
C GLU A 8 -53.29 18.93 21.99
N THR A 9 -54.12 18.13 21.31
CA THR A 9 -55.00 18.64 20.24
C THR A 9 -56.42 18.79 20.82
N PRO A 10 -56.99 20.00 20.88
CA PRO A 10 -58.37 20.17 21.36
C PRO A 10 -59.36 19.41 20.47
N THR A 11 -60.38 18.79 21.07
CA THR A 11 -61.46 18.15 20.34
C THR A 11 -62.35 19.21 19.69
N ALA A 12 -62.90 18.91 18.50
CA ALA A 12 -63.84 19.81 17.84
C ALA A 12 -65.02 20.17 18.75
N GLY A 13 -65.25 21.47 18.95
CA GLY A 13 -66.33 22.00 19.80
C GLY A 13 -65.91 22.41 21.22
N THR A 14 -64.65 22.25 21.62
CA THR A 14 -64.13 22.78 22.89
C THR A 14 -64.15 24.31 22.90
N LEU A 15 -64.77 24.91 23.93
CA LEU A 15 -64.90 26.36 24.08
C LEU A 15 -63.62 27.01 24.65
N ASP A 16 -62.93 26.32 25.56
CA ASP A 16 -61.66 26.75 26.18
C ASP A 16 -60.46 26.13 25.44
N TRP A 17 -60.45 26.28 24.11
CA TRP A 17 -59.40 25.72 23.26
C TRP A 17 -58.05 26.40 23.45
N ASP A 18 -58.04 27.60 24.04
CA ASP A 18 -56.86 28.41 24.30
C ASP A 18 -55.99 27.84 25.41
N GLU A 19 -56.55 27.22 26.44
CA GLU A 19 -55.77 26.59 27.51
C GLU A 19 -54.77 25.51 27.03
N PRO A 20 -55.19 24.45 26.31
CA PRO A 20 -54.26 23.44 25.80
C PRO A 20 -53.29 24.01 24.77
N LEU A 21 -53.69 25.01 23.98
CA LEU A 21 -52.77 25.66 23.04
C LEU A 21 -51.70 26.48 23.76
N ASN A 22 -52.06 27.26 24.77
CA ASN A 22 -51.11 28.03 25.58
C ASN A 22 -50.11 27.10 26.28
N ARG A 23 -50.58 25.98 26.84
CA ARG A 23 -49.68 24.94 27.40
C ARG A 23 -48.76 24.32 26.35
N ASN A 24 -49.25 24.09 25.13
CA ASN A 24 -48.39 23.61 24.04
C ASN A 24 -47.34 24.65 23.66
N PHE A 25 -47.70 25.94 23.58
CA PHE A 25 -46.75 27.01 23.25
C PHE A 25 -45.66 27.17 24.31
N GLU A 26 -46.02 27.08 25.60
CA GLU A 26 -45.04 27.08 26.70
C GLU A 26 -44.08 25.89 26.61
N ARG A 27 -44.57 24.70 26.23
CA ARG A 27 -43.73 23.50 26.04
C ARG A 27 -42.87 23.60 24.79
N ILE A 28 -43.37 24.15 23.69
CA ILE A 28 -42.60 24.31 22.43
C ILE A 28 -41.34 25.14 22.68
N ASP A 29 -41.43 26.18 23.51
CA ASP A 29 -40.28 27.04 23.84
C ASP A 29 -39.12 26.30 24.55
N THR A 30 -39.39 25.14 25.17
CA THR A 30 -38.36 24.30 25.82
C THR A 30 -38.04 23.03 25.03
N ASP A 31 -39.04 22.47 24.35
CA ASP A 31 -38.93 21.19 23.65
C ASP A 31 -38.27 21.34 22.28
N VAL A 32 -38.45 22.49 21.63
CA VAL A 32 -37.85 22.78 20.33
C VAL A 32 -36.53 23.51 20.54
N GLU A 33 -35.45 22.84 20.17
CA GLU A 33 -34.10 23.39 20.22
C GLU A 33 -33.94 24.55 19.22
N LEU A 34 -33.41 25.67 19.71
CA LEU A 34 -32.98 26.79 18.88
C LEU A 34 -31.65 26.46 18.21
N ARG A 35 -31.53 26.73 16.90
CA ARG A 35 -30.33 26.47 16.11
C ARG A 35 -29.94 27.71 15.31
N ASP A 36 -28.79 28.29 15.61
CA ASP A 36 -28.23 29.45 14.90
C ASP A 36 -26.71 29.51 15.14
N THR A 37 -26.02 30.57 14.72
CA THR A 37 -24.61 30.86 15.04
C THR A 37 -24.45 31.31 16.49
N ASP A 38 -23.32 30.98 17.14
CA ASP A 38 -23.10 31.30 18.57
C ASP A 38 -23.20 32.81 18.86
N ALA A 39 -22.74 33.64 17.92
CA ALA A 39 -22.83 35.10 18.03
C ALA A 39 -24.28 35.60 18.17
N ASN A 40 -25.24 34.91 17.56
CA ASN A 40 -26.66 35.26 17.59
C ASN A 40 -27.38 34.78 18.86
N ARG A 41 -26.73 34.03 19.76
CA ARG A 41 -27.35 33.50 20.97
C ARG A 41 -28.03 34.58 21.83
N SER A 42 -27.46 35.78 21.86
CA SER A 42 -28.02 36.93 22.60
C SER A 42 -29.34 37.47 22.01
N ASN A 43 -29.72 37.07 20.78
CA ASN A 43 -30.99 37.42 20.16
C ASN A 43 -32.16 36.60 20.70
N TYR A 44 -31.88 35.54 21.47
CA TYR A 44 -32.87 34.61 22.01
C TYR A 44 -32.97 34.71 23.53
N VAL A 45 -34.19 34.70 24.04
CA VAL A 45 -34.46 34.74 25.49
C VAL A 45 -34.12 33.38 26.11
N ALA A 46 -33.24 33.37 27.12
CA ALA A 46 -32.82 32.17 27.85
C ALA A 46 -33.89 31.69 28.84
N LYS A 47 -35.05 31.25 28.35
CA LYS A 47 -36.11 30.67 29.18
C LYS A 47 -35.58 29.42 29.90
N ALA A 48 -36.04 29.19 31.14
CA ALA A 48 -35.62 28.04 31.92
C ALA A 48 -35.93 26.73 31.17
N GLY A 49 -34.91 25.93 30.90
CA GLY A 49 -35.03 24.67 30.16
C GLY A 49 -34.94 24.78 28.64
N ALA A 50 -34.90 25.99 28.07
CA ALA A 50 -34.70 26.17 26.63
C ALA A 50 -33.29 25.74 26.21
N LYS A 51 -33.16 25.18 25.01
CA LYS A 51 -31.89 24.69 24.46
C LYS A 51 -31.47 25.51 23.24
N PHE A 52 -30.19 25.83 23.16
CA PHE A 52 -29.58 26.49 22.01
C PHE A 52 -28.37 25.69 21.54
N LEU A 53 -28.35 25.33 20.27
CA LEU A 53 -27.22 24.71 19.59
C LEU A 53 -26.60 25.72 18.62
N ALA A 54 -25.36 26.11 18.90
CA ALA A 54 -24.54 26.88 17.98
C ALA A 54 -24.12 25.97 16.82
N THR A 55 -24.64 26.24 15.63
CA THR A 55 -24.44 25.41 14.43
C THR A 55 -23.06 25.57 13.79
N ASP A 56 -22.36 26.66 14.10
CA ASP A 56 -21.01 26.98 13.62
C ASP A 56 -19.91 26.47 14.56
N THR A 57 -20.12 26.52 15.87
CA THR A 57 -19.14 26.08 16.87
C THR A 57 -19.44 24.70 17.46
N GLY A 58 -20.68 24.21 17.34
CA GLY A 58 -21.16 23.00 17.99
C GLY A 58 -21.50 23.17 19.47
N ASN A 59 -21.34 24.36 20.05
CA ASN A 59 -21.63 24.63 21.45
C ASN A 59 -23.13 24.43 21.78
N VAL A 60 -23.41 23.76 22.89
CA VAL A 60 -24.77 23.54 23.42
C VAL A 60 -24.95 24.35 24.68
N TYR A 61 -26.06 25.07 24.77
CA TYR A 61 -26.42 25.90 25.91
C TYR A 61 -27.80 25.54 26.44
N LEU A 62 -27.98 25.72 27.75
CA LEU A 62 -29.26 25.60 28.45
C LEU A 62 -29.61 26.93 29.12
N GLY A 63 -30.84 27.39 28.90
CA GLY A 63 -31.38 28.57 29.58
C GLY A 63 -31.76 28.25 31.02
N ASP A 64 -31.39 29.13 31.95
CA ASP A 64 -31.72 29.00 33.38
C ASP A 64 -32.89 29.91 33.83
N GLY A 65 -33.50 30.64 32.90
CA GLY A 65 -34.54 31.64 33.18
C GLY A 65 -34.05 33.08 33.10
N GLY A 66 -32.76 33.32 32.85
CA GLY A 66 -32.23 34.66 32.56
C GLY A 66 -30.92 34.67 31.77
N SER A 67 -30.13 33.60 31.83
CA SER A 67 -28.85 33.45 31.14
C SER A 67 -28.74 32.11 30.42
N TRP A 68 -27.92 32.07 29.38
CA TRP A 68 -27.54 30.83 28.69
C TRP A 68 -26.28 30.27 29.36
N THR A 69 -26.37 29.07 29.90
CA THR A 69 -25.24 28.33 30.46
C THR A 69 -24.75 27.31 29.44
N GLN A 70 -23.46 27.34 29.09
CA GLN A 70 -22.88 26.34 28.18
C GLN A 70 -22.79 24.98 28.88
N LEU A 71 -23.28 23.93 28.24
CA LEU A 71 -23.23 22.55 28.73
C LEU A 71 -22.08 21.74 28.11
N GLY A 72 -21.67 22.10 26.90
CA GLY A 72 -20.60 21.41 26.18
C GLY A 72 -20.62 21.75 24.70
N THR A 73 -19.93 20.95 23.89
CA THR A 73 -19.85 21.12 22.43
C THR A 73 -20.06 19.77 21.77
N ILE A 74 -21.08 19.66 20.92
CA ILE A 74 -21.36 18.45 20.14
C ILE A 74 -20.29 18.34 19.07
N GLY A 75 -19.52 17.26 19.10
CA GLY A 75 -18.39 17.01 18.20
C GLY A 75 -17.02 17.07 18.88
N SER A 76 -16.92 17.67 20.07
CA SER A 76 -15.74 17.50 20.93
C SER A 76 -16.04 16.43 21.99
N GLY A 77 -15.44 15.26 21.86
CA GLY A 77 -15.35 14.35 23.00
C GLY A 77 -14.60 15.05 24.14
N GLY A 78 -15.27 15.28 25.27
CA GLY A 78 -14.70 15.62 26.58
C GLY A 78 -13.38 16.39 26.58
N GLY A 79 -13.40 17.67 26.20
CA GLY A 79 -12.27 18.58 26.37
C GLY A 79 -12.16 19.05 27.81
N SER A 80 -11.49 18.26 28.65
CA SER A 80 -10.82 18.84 29.81
C SER A 80 -9.79 19.83 29.28
N SER A 81 -9.81 21.07 29.78
CA SER A 81 -8.79 22.09 29.53
C SER A 81 -7.43 21.59 30.02
N GLY A 82 -6.76 20.82 29.17
CA GLY A 82 -5.36 20.50 29.22
C GLY A 82 -4.70 21.22 28.05
N ASP A 83 -3.55 21.80 28.31
CA ASP A 83 -2.63 22.51 27.40
C ASP A 83 -2.02 21.58 26.32
N GLY A 84 -2.76 20.56 25.89
CA GLY A 84 -2.36 19.58 24.89
C GLY A 84 -2.93 19.97 23.54
N SER A 85 -2.06 20.35 22.61
CA SER A 85 -2.41 20.46 21.20
C SER A 85 -3.02 19.15 20.71
N ASP A 86 -4.28 19.18 20.28
CA ASP A 86 -4.94 18.00 19.69
C ASP A 86 -4.18 17.55 18.44
N VAL A 87 -4.17 16.24 18.19
CA VAL A 87 -3.46 15.58 17.07
C VAL A 87 -3.83 16.23 15.74
N THR A 88 -5.11 16.54 15.55
CA THR A 88 -5.62 17.15 14.32
C THR A 88 -4.97 18.51 14.09
N SER A 89 -4.93 19.36 15.11
CA SER A 89 -4.30 20.68 15.05
C SER A 89 -2.80 20.61 14.73
N LEU A 90 -2.08 19.64 15.31
CA LEU A 90 -0.65 19.44 15.04
C LEU A 90 -0.39 19.00 13.58
N ILE A 91 -1.14 18.02 13.10
CA ILE A 91 -1.04 17.53 11.71
C ILE A 91 -1.38 18.65 10.71
N LEU A 92 -2.42 19.44 10.98
CA LEU A 92 -2.79 20.58 10.14
C LEU A 92 -1.75 21.70 10.15
N ALA A 93 -0.98 21.81 11.23
CA ALA A 93 0.11 22.76 11.36
C ALA A 93 1.44 22.24 10.77
N GLY A 94 1.47 21.04 10.16
CA GLY A 94 2.65 20.51 9.48
C GLY A 94 3.58 19.68 10.36
N TYR A 95 3.21 19.41 11.61
CA TYR A 95 4.04 18.61 12.51
C TYR A 95 3.90 17.11 12.25
N VAL A 96 5.00 16.38 12.45
CA VAL A 96 4.98 14.92 12.57
C VAL A 96 4.59 14.59 14.01
N VAL A 97 3.55 13.78 14.20
CA VAL A 97 2.98 13.53 15.54
C VAL A 97 3.29 12.12 16.00
N ALA A 98 3.89 12.00 17.19
CA ALA A 98 4.23 10.74 17.84
C ALA A 98 3.19 10.38 18.92
N LEU A 99 2.49 9.27 18.71
CA LEU A 99 1.47 8.70 19.59
C LEU A 99 2.01 7.41 20.22
N GLY A 100 2.77 7.56 21.30
CA GLY A 100 3.37 6.46 22.04
C GLY A 100 2.43 5.88 23.12
N ARG A 101 2.49 4.55 23.33
CA ARG A 101 1.65 3.81 24.29
C ARG A 101 1.66 4.40 25.71
N ASN A 102 2.84 4.85 26.17
CA ASN A 102 3.02 5.39 27.52
C ASN A 102 3.15 6.93 27.54
N ASN A 103 2.87 7.61 26.43
CA ASN A 103 2.86 9.08 26.43
C ASN A 103 1.60 9.59 27.13
N SER A 104 1.75 10.61 27.99
CA SER A 104 0.62 11.25 28.67
C SER A 104 -0.20 12.17 27.75
N ALA A 105 0.38 12.59 26.62
CA ALA A 105 -0.24 13.40 25.57
C ALA A 105 0.50 13.18 24.23
N PRO A 106 -0.12 13.50 23.08
CA PRO A 106 0.60 13.51 21.79
C PRO A 106 1.89 14.33 21.87
N GLN A 107 2.96 13.79 21.31
CA GLN A 107 4.21 14.52 21.12
C GLN A 107 4.32 14.93 19.65
N SER A 108 5.07 15.98 19.35
CA SER A 108 5.26 16.43 17.97
C SER A 108 6.72 16.73 17.69
N VAL A 109 7.12 16.52 16.45
CA VAL A 109 8.41 16.90 15.89
C VAL A 109 8.13 17.90 14.79
N ASP A 110 8.81 19.04 14.87
CA ASP A 110 8.78 20.08 13.83
C ASP A 110 9.80 19.72 12.74
N PRO A 111 9.34 19.40 11.51
CA PRO A 111 10.24 19.10 10.40
C PRO A 111 11.25 20.20 10.07
N GLU A 112 10.99 21.46 10.44
CA GLU A 112 11.91 22.57 10.17
C GLU A 112 13.12 22.60 11.13
N THR A 113 13.08 21.83 12.21
CA THR A 113 14.07 21.90 13.30
C THR A 113 15.07 20.75 13.33
N THR A 114 14.84 19.70 12.52
CA THR A 114 15.64 18.50 12.48
C THR A 114 15.74 17.97 11.06
N ALA A 115 16.84 17.28 10.75
CA ALA A 115 17.05 16.66 9.45
C ALA A 115 16.43 15.26 9.36
N THR A 116 15.94 14.73 10.49
CA THR A 116 15.41 13.36 10.61
C THR A 116 14.05 13.28 11.32
N PRO A 117 13.04 14.08 10.93
CA PRO A 117 11.82 14.23 11.71
C PRO A 117 10.98 12.95 11.86
N ILE A 118 11.04 12.03 10.88
CA ILE A 118 10.30 10.77 10.94
C ILE A 118 11.00 9.80 11.89
N GLN A 119 12.33 9.72 11.79
CA GLN A 119 13.12 8.90 12.72
C GLN A 119 13.00 9.40 14.16
N ASP A 120 13.06 10.72 14.38
CA ASP A 120 12.93 11.33 15.71
C ASP A 120 11.56 11.00 16.33
N ALA A 121 10.48 11.03 15.53
CA ALA A 121 9.15 10.64 15.98
C ALA A 121 9.06 9.14 16.31
N LEU A 122 9.70 8.27 15.52
CA LEU A 122 9.79 6.83 15.82
C LEU A 122 10.57 6.57 17.11
N ASP A 123 11.63 7.32 17.38
CA ASP A 123 12.42 7.22 18.60
C ASP A 123 11.58 7.57 19.84
N ILE A 124 10.74 8.61 19.75
CA ILE A 124 9.77 8.98 20.79
C ILE A 124 8.76 7.85 21.02
N VAL A 125 8.19 7.29 19.94
CA VAL A 125 7.21 6.19 20.02
C VAL A 125 7.84 4.92 20.63
N ASN A 126 9.08 4.59 20.24
CA ASN A 126 9.81 3.46 20.77
C ASN A 126 10.12 3.62 22.27
N ALA A 127 10.59 4.80 22.69
CA ALA A 127 10.81 5.09 24.11
C ALA A 127 9.53 4.97 24.95
N ALA A 128 8.36 5.17 24.34
CA ALA A 128 7.05 4.99 24.94
C ALA A 128 6.53 3.54 24.89
N GLY A 129 7.29 2.58 24.36
CA GLY A 129 6.93 1.17 24.27
C GLY A 129 6.05 0.80 23.07
N GLY A 130 6.22 1.48 21.94
CA GLY A 130 5.47 1.27 20.69
C GLY A 130 4.31 2.24 20.50
N GLY A 131 3.72 2.25 19.30
CA GLY A 131 2.65 3.18 18.93
C GLY A 131 2.68 3.62 17.46
N GLU A 132 2.24 4.85 17.20
CA GLU A 132 2.00 5.36 15.85
C GLU A 132 2.66 6.73 15.63
N VAL A 133 3.32 6.90 14.48
CA VAL A 133 3.74 8.18 13.91
C VAL A 133 2.72 8.60 12.86
N ARG A 134 2.13 9.79 13.03
CA ARG A 134 1.20 10.40 12.08
C ARG A 134 1.91 11.44 11.24
N LEU A 135 1.75 11.33 9.92
CA LEU A 135 2.33 12.28 8.98
C LEU A 135 1.37 13.47 8.73
N PRO A 136 1.88 14.70 8.61
CA PRO A 136 1.11 15.85 8.18
C PRO A 136 0.73 15.75 6.69
N ALA A 137 -0.09 16.70 6.24
CA ALA A 137 -0.21 16.96 4.80
C ALA A 137 1.04 17.71 4.30
N GLY A 138 1.44 17.47 3.06
CA GLY A 138 2.63 18.04 2.44
C GLY A 138 3.79 17.04 2.35
N VAL A 139 4.98 17.60 2.14
CA VAL A 139 6.24 16.86 2.06
C VAL A 139 7.00 17.06 3.35
N VAL A 140 7.38 15.97 4.00
CA VAL A 140 8.35 15.95 5.10
C VAL A 140 9.67 15.46 4.54
N GLU A 141 10.71 16.29 4.61
CA GLU A 141 12.06 15.91 4.23
C GLU A 141 12.71 15.09 5.36
N GLU A 142 13.44 14.04 4.97
CA GLU A 142 14.08 13.10 5.88
C GLU A 142 15.44 12.72 5.27
N THR A 143 16.53 12.91 6.01
CA THR A 143 17.87 12.58 5.49
C THR A 143 18.02 11.08 5.32
N GLY A 144 17.33 10.30 6.16
CA GLY A 144 17.25 8.85 6.04
C GLY A 144 18.51 8.09 6.51
N PRO A 145 18.44 6.74 6.51
CA PRO A 145 17.23 5.96 6.30
C PRO A 145 16.34 5.95 7.56
N ILE A 146 15.04 5.78 7.35
CA ILE A 146 14.06 5.57 8.42
C ILE A 146 14.17 4.12 8.89
N ARG A 147 14.36 3.89 10.20
CA ARG A 147 14.56 2.57 10.82
C ARG A 147 13.44 2.27 11.82
N PRO A 148 12.33 1.64 11.38
CA PRO A 148 11.23 1.25 12.26
C PRO A 148 11.69 0.42 13.46
N TYR A 149 10.98 0.56 14.57
CA TYR A 149 11.10 -0.31 15.74
C TYR A 149 9.98 -1.34 15.75
N GLU A 150 10.10 -2.38 16.57
CA GLU A 150 8.96 -3.27 16.78
C GLU A 150 7.75 -2.52 17.35
N GLU A 151 6.53 -2.98 17.05
CA GLU A 151 5.28 -2.37 17.53
C GLU A 151 5.10 -0.90 17.11
N THR A 152 5.65 -0.50 15.96
CA THR A 152 5.54 0.88 15.45
C THR A 152 4.79 0.98 14.13
N GLN A 153 4.19 2.13 13.91
CA GLN A 153 3.42 2.42 12.70
C GLN A 153 3.77 3.79 12.16
N ILE A 154 3.77 3.94 10.83
CA ILE A 154 3.81 5.22 10.14
C ILE A 154 2.54 5.33 9.30
N THR A 155 1.71 6.32 9.61
CA THR A 155 0.42 6.51 8.94
C THR A 155 0.28 7.93 8.41
N GLY A 156 0.05 8.06 7.11
CA GLY A 156 -0.30 9.33 6.46
C GLY A 156 -1.81 9.51 6.25
N LEU A 157 -2.17 10.68 5.73
CA LEU A 157 -3.55 11.06 5.40
C LEU A 157 -4.03 10.49 4.05
N GLY A 158 -3.14 9.84 3.31
CA GLY A 158 -3.33 9.36 1.94
C GLY A 158 -2.12 9.70 1.07
N VAL A 159 -1.84 8.87 0.07
CA VAL A 159 -0.61 8.95 -0.75
C VAL A 159 -0.43 10.26 -1.52
N GLU A 160 -1.53 10.97 -1.80
CA GLU A 160 -1.50 12.29 -2.45
C GLU A 160 -1.28 13.44 -1.45
N LEU A 161 -1.61 13.21 -0.18
CA LEU A 161 -1.61 14.24 0.86
C LEU A 161 -0.35 14.20 1.72
N SER A 162 0.10 13.01 2.14
CA SER A 162 1.27 12.85 3.00
C SER A 162 2.42 12.23 2.20
N LYS A 163 3.56 12.91 2.21
CA LYS A 163 4.75 12.49 1.45
C LYS A 163 5.99 12.58 2.35
N ILE A 164 6.83 11.58 2.27
CA ILE A 164 8.19 11.59 2.83
C ILE A 164 9.15 11.70 1.65
N ALA A 165 10.09 12.64 1.71
CA ALA A 165 11.15 12.78 0.71
C ALA A 165 12.51 12.49 1.35
N ILE A 166 13.16 11.43 0.87
CA ILE A 166 14.52 11.07 1.31
C ILE A 166 15.51 11.98 0.61
N THR A 167 16.35 12.69 1.35
CA THR A 167 17.22 13.74 0.78
C THR A 167 18.68 13.32 0.60
N ASP A 168 19.19 12.35 1.37
CA ASP A 168 20.52 11.80 1.11
C ASP A 168 20.47 10.83 -0.07
N GLN A 169 21.28 11.12 -1.08
CA GLN A 169 21.39 10.34 -2.32
C GLN A 169 21.59 8.85 -2.08
N ASN A 170 22.41 8.48 -1.09
CA ASN A 170 22.78 7.09 -0.85
C ASN A 170 21.98 6.41 0.25
N ALA A 171 21.06 7.13 0.89
CA ALA A 171 20.24 6.55 1.94
C ALA A 171 19.15 5.65 1.34
N ASP A 172 18.90 4.54 2.01
CA ASP A 172 17.66 3.79 1.84
C ASP A 172 16.48 4.63 2.36
N GLY A 173 15.26 4.30 1.93
CA GLY A 173 14.06 4.94 2.44
C GLY A 173 13.69 4.40 3.81
N ILE A 174 13.21 3.16 3.84
CA ILE A 174 12.88 2.42 5.04
C ILE A 174 13.81 1.22 5.13
N LEU A 175 14.61 1.17 6.18
CA LEU A 175 15.65 0.17 6.40
C LEU A 175 15.33 -0.70 7.62
N PHE A 176 15.20 -2.01 7.38
CA PHE A 176 15.11 -3.04 8.39
C PHE A 176 16.50 -3.69 8.57
N ASP A 177 17.28 -3.14 9.49
CA ASP A 177 18.69 -3.53 9.75
C ASP A 177 18.99 -3.93 11.21
N ARG A 178 17.98 -3.94 12.09
CA ARG A 178 18.18 -4.11 13.53
C ARG A 178 18.62 -5.53 13.90
N ASP A 179 19.64 -5.63 14.74
CA ASP A 179 20.20 -6.92 15.21
C ASP A 179 19.23 -7.82 15.99
N SER A 180 18.17 -7.22 16.54
CA SER A 180 17.07 -7.95 17.20
C SER A 180 16.05 -8.54 16.23
N GLY A 181 16.12 -8.17 14.94
CA GLY A 181 14.97 -8.23 14.06
C GLY A 181 13.93 -7.16 14.43
N VAL A 182 12.88 -7.07 13.62
CA VAL A 182 11.78 -6.13 13.82
C VAL A 182 10.47 -6.87 13.60
N SER A 183 9.45 -6.56 14.38
CA SER A 183 8.14 -7.20 14.21
C SER A 183 6.96 -6.26 14.44
N ARG A 184 5.82 -6.56 13.82
CA ARG A 184 4.55 -5.82 14.00
C ARG A 184 4.70 -4.35 13.62
N VAL A 185 5.21 -4.13 12.41
CA VAL A 185 5.38 -2.79 11.82
C VAL A 185 4.27 -2.54 10.82
N LYS A 186 3.74 -1.31 10.80
CA LYS A 186 2.77 -0.87 9.80
C LYS A 186 3.23 0.37 9.05
N LEU A 187 3.09 0.36 7.72
CA LEU A 187 3.34 1.49 6.83
C LEU A 187 2.09 1.74 5.98
N ASP A 188 1.46 2.91 6.07
CA ASP A 188 0.18 3.13 5.38
C ASP A 188 -0.12 4.58 5.03
N GLY A 189 -0.61 4.82 3.81
CA GLY A 189 -1.26 6.06 3.43
C GLY A 189 -0.31 7.22 3.14
N PHE A 190 0.88 6.96 2.58
CA PHE A 190 1.82 8.02 2.20
C PHE A 190 2.64 7.66 0.96
N ALA A 191 3.22 8.67 0.32
CA ALA A 191 4.25 8.48 -0.70
C ALA A 191 5.64 8.52 -0.07
N LEU A 192 6.53 7.61 -0.51
CA LEU A 192 7.95 7.59 -0.16
C LEU A 192 8.76 7.91 -1.41
N ASN A 193 9.21 9.15 -1.48
CA ASN A 193 9.95 9.69 -2.60
C ASN A 193 11.45 9.49 -2.35
N GLY A 194 12.15 8.97 -3.35
CA GLY A 194 13.60 8.92 -3.36
C GLY A 194 14.21 10.30 -3.58
N PRO A 195 15.55 10.40 -3.49
CA PRO A 195 16.30 11.65 -3.67
C PRO A 195 16.17 12.30 -5.05
N ALA A 196 15.53 11.61 -6.01
CA ALA A 196 15.41 11.99 -7.41
C ALA A 196 16.78 12.20 -8.09
N GLY A 197 16.76 12.79 -9.28
CA GLY A 197 17.96 13.06 -10.07
C GLY A 197 18.40 11.87 -10.95
N SER A 198 19.60 11.99 -11.51
CA SER A 198 20.16 11.03 -12.48
C SER A 198 21.30 10.18 -11.91
N GLN A 199 21.41 10.11 -10.59
CA GLN A 199 22.45 9.35 -9.88
C GLN A 199 21.82 8.12 -9.22
N PRO A 200 22.58 7.03 -9.03
CA PRO A 200 22.10 5.87 -8.27
C PRO A 200 21.62 6.28 -6.88
N THR A 201 20.54 5.65 -6.41
CA THR A 201 20.00 5.87 -5.06
C THR A 201 20.24 4.67 -4.15
N GLY A 202 19.89 4.79 -2.86
CA GLY A 202 19.55 3.63 -2.03
C GLY A 202 18.28 2.91 -2.51
N VAL A 203 17.77 2.00 -1.68
CA VAL A 203 16.55 1.21 -1.91
C VAL A 203 15.38 1.81 -1.12
N ALA A 204 14.19 1.86 -1.71
CA ALA A 204 13.03 2.45 -1.03
C ALA A 204 12.62 1.68 0.25
N ILE A 205 12.50 0.35 0.18
CA ILE A 205 12.27 -0.53 1.33
C ILE A 205 13.31 -1.65 1.30
N HIS A 206 14.13 -1.74 2.35
CA HIS A 206 15.31 -2.61 2.36
C HIS A 206 15.39 -3.45 3.63
N HIS A 207 15.50 -4.77 3.47
CA HIS A 207 15.72 -5.72 4.55
C HIS A 207 17.14 -6.28 4.44
N THR A 208 18.03 -5.87 5.36
CA THR A 208 19.48 -6.15 5.28
C THR A 208 19.97 -7.06 6.40
N ASN A 209 19.26 -7.12 7.53
CA ASN A 209 19.71 -7.86 8.69
C ASN A 209 18.53 -8.37 9.50
N ARG A 210 18.63 -9.64 9.92
CA ARG A 210 17.62 -10.37 10.69
C ARG A 210 16.24 -10.38 10.04
N ASP A 211 15.37 -11.17 10.62
CA ASP A 211 14.04 -11.37 10.08
C ASP A 211 13.10 -10.23 10.47
N THR A 212 12.34 -9.73 9.50
CA THR A 212 11.20 -8.84 9.74
C THR A 212 9.95 -9.72 9.88
N GLN A 213 9.10 -9.52 10.87
CA GLN A 213 7.91 -10.36 11.05
C GLN A 213 6.63 -9.53 11.16
N ASP A 214 5.55 -9.96 10.52
CA ASP A 214 4.25 -9.28 10.60
C ASP A 214 4.36 -7.79 10.19
N LEU A 215 5.01 -7.54 9.04
CA LEU A 215 4.99 -6.24 8.39
C LEU A 215 3.69 -6.10 7.59
N PHE A 216 2.93 -5.05 7.88
CA PHE A 216 1.79 -4.63 7.07
C PHE A 216 2.11 -3.37 6.30
N VAL A 217 2.02 -3.45 4.98
CA VAL A 217 2.07 -2.30 4.08
C VAL A 217 0.68 -2.10 3.49
N GLY A 218 0.04 -0.99 3.84
CA GLY A 218 -1.27 -0.62 3.32
C GLY A 218 -1.16 -0.05 1.91
N ARG A 219 -1.45 1.25 1.77
CA ARG A 219 -1.30 1.96 0.49
C ARG A 219 -0.05 2.82 0.49
N LEU A 220 0.93 2.50 -0.36
CA LEU A 220 2.12 3.33 -0.58
C LEU A 220 2.31 3.68 -2.05
N VAL A 221 2.87 4.86 -2.29
CA VAL A 221 3.47 5.26 -3.58
C VAL A 221 4.98 5.33 -3.39
N LEU A 222 5.76 4.69 -4.25
CA LEU A 222 7.21 4.76 -4.29
C LEU A 222 7.61 5.51 -5.57
N TRP A 223 8.33 6.62 -5.44
CA TRP A 223 8.62 7.51 -6.58
C TRP A 223 10.08 7.92 -6.66
N GLY A 224 10.68 7.90 -7.84
CA GLY A 224 11.98 8.53 -8.10
C GLY A 224 13.18 7.81 -7.47
N TRP A 225 13.16 6.48 -7.43
CA TRP A 225 14.27 5.65 -6.94
C TRP A 225 15.09 5.10 -8.12
N ASN A 226 16.40 5.33 -8.15
CA ASN A 226 17.32 4.81 -9.17
C ASN A 226 18.08 3.58 -8.64
N ASN A 227 17.31 2.63 -8.11
CA ASN A 227 17.70 1.32 -7.61
C ASN A 227 16.43 0.47 -7.47
N SER A 228 16.50 -0.69 -6.83
CA SER A 228 15.32 -1.44 -6.41
C SER A 228 14.44 -0.62 -5.45
N VAL A 229 13.13 -0.86 -5.47
CA VAL A 229 12.19 -0.24 -4.52
C VAL A 229 11.86 -1.15 -3.35
N TYR A 230 12.04 -2.46 -3.51
CA TYR A 230 11.86 -3.41 -2.43
C TYR A 230 12.96 -4.46 -2.53
N ARG A 231 13.88 -4.50 -1.56
CA ARG A 231 14.99 -5.46 -1.55
C ARG A 231 15.00 -6.25 -0.26
N VAL A 232 15.15 -7.56 -0.40
CA VAL A 232 15.46 -8.48 0.68
C VAL A 232 16.80 -9.11 0.36
N ASP A 233 17.79 -8.81 1.20
CA ASP A 233 19.14 -9.32 1.03
C ASP A 233 19.25 -10.82 1.31
N GLU A 234 20.38 -11.38 0.89
CA GLU A 234 20.72 -12.77 1.13
C GLU A 234 20.79 -13.07 2.63
N GLY A 235 20.15 -14.16 3.06
CA GLY A 235 20.14 -14.58 4.45
C GLY A 235 19.16 -13.81 5.34
N VAL A 236 18.26 -13.00 4.75
CA VAL A 236 17.21 -12.26 5.45
C VAL A 236 15.84 -12.78 5.03
N GLY A 237 14.96 -13.12 5.99
CA GLY A 237 13.60 -13.55 5.68
C GLY A 237 12.57 -12.59 6.27
N PRO A 238 11.75 -11.89 5.47
CA PRO A 238 10.50 -11.33 5.96
C PRO A 238 9.44 -12.44 6.16
N PHE A 239 8.80 -12.47 7.33
CA PHE A 239 7.85 -13.48 7.77
C PHE A 239 6.46 -12.88 7.81
N GLN A 240 5.50 -13.55 7.16
CA GLN A 240 4.07 -13.22 7.28
C GLN A 240 3.77 -11.76 6.92
N CYS A 241 4.50 -11.22 5.94
CA CYS A 241 4.35 -9.82 5.54
C CYS A 241 3.24 -9.69 4.50
N ARG A 242 2.46 -8.61 4.61
CA ARG A 242 1.27 -8.37 3.81
C ARG A 242 1.32 -6.96 3.21
N HIS A 243 1.15 -6.88 1.91
CA HIS A 243 1.20 -5.63 1.15
C HIS A 243 -0.13 -5.46 0.39
N GLU A 244 -0.94 -4.47 0.71
CA GLU A 244 -2.25 -4.28 0.06
C GLU A 244 -2.10 -3.64 -1.32
N GLN A 245 -1.47 -2.47 -1.39
CA GLN A 245 -1.29 -1.74 -2.66
C GLN A 245 0.02 -0.95 -2.69
N LEU A 246 0.87 -1.29 -3.66
CA LEU A 246 2.09 -0.58 -3.98
C LEU A 246 1.99 0.01 -5.38
N THR A 247 2.20 1.32 -5.47
CA THR A 247 2.26 2.02 -6.76
C THR A 247 3.65 2.59 -6.96
N ILE A 248 4.26 2.36 -8.12
CA ILE A 248 5.64 2.71 -8.40
C ILE A 248 5.69 3.56 -9.67
N TYR A 249 6.37 4.69 -9.59
CA TYR A 249 6.47 5.66 -10.67
C TYR A 249 7.87 6.23 -10.78
N GLU A 250 8.38 6.36 -12.00
CA GLU A 250 9.68 6.99 -12.27
C GLU A 250 10.85 6.39 -11.46
N CYS A 251 10.77 5.09 -11.15
CA CYS A 251 11.87 4.35 -10.57
C CYS A 251 12.64 3.60 -11.67
N ASP A 252 13.95 3.54 -11.57
CA ASP A 252 14.84 2.89 -12.54
C ASP A 252 15.73 1.88 -11.83
N ALA A 253 15.42 0.59 -12.00
CA ALA A 253 16.16 -0.52 -11.43
C ALA A 253 16.90 -1.35 -12.50
N GLY A 254 17.09 -0.80 -13.69
CA GLY A 254 17.54 -1.56 -14.88
C GLY A 254 18.94 -2.18 -14.76
N ASP A 255 19.73 -1.79 -13.76
CA ASP A 255 21.04 -2.37 -13.45
C ASP A 255 21.02 -3.33 -12.22
N GLN A 256 19.84 -3.61 -11.67
CA GLN A 256 19.61 -4.55 -10.56
C GLN A 256 18.92 -5.84 -11.06
N ASP A 257 18.81 -6.88 -10.22
CA ASP A 257 18.09 -8.11 -10.60
C ASP A 257 16.58 -7.84 -10.78
N GLY A 258 16.03 -6.87 -10.03
CA GLY A 258 14.66 -6.42 -10.20
C GLY A 258 14.28 -5.18 -9.39
N LEU A 259 13.13 -4.60 -9.74
CA LEU A 259 12.49 -3.50 -9.00
C LEU A 259 12.04 -3.99 -7.62
N PHE A 260 11.39 -5.15 -7.58
CA PHE A 260 11.26 -5.99 -6.39
C PHE A 260 12.30 -7.10 -6.44
N GLU A 261 13.06 -7.26 -5.36
CA GLU A 261 14.24 -8.12 -5.36
C GLU A 261 14.32 -8.97 -4.09
N PHE A 262 13.90 -10.22 -4.22
CA PHE A 262 13.98 -11.21 -3.14
C PHE A 262 15.19 -12.11 -3.35
N ARG A 263 16.36 -11.68 -2.86
CA ARG A 263 17.63 -12.42 -2.99
C ARG A 263 17.79 -13.54 -1.98
N SER A 264 16.96 -13.55 -0.93
CA SER A 264 17.09 -14.48 0.18
C SER A 264 17.07 -15.95 -0.24
N TYR A 265 17.71 -16.77 0.58
CA TYR A 265 17.82 -18.21 0.38
C TYR A 265 16.72 -19.00 1.10
N TYR A 266 15.87 -18.32 1.83
CA TYR A 266 14.75 -18.89 2.54
C TYR A 266 13.73 -17.78 2.70
N GLY A 267 12.52 -18.13 3.07
CA GLY A 267 11.52 -17.10 3.30
C GLY A 267 10.16 -17.73 3.51
N PRO A 268 9.45 -17.36 4.56
CA PRO A 268 8.03 -17.63 4.67
C PRO A 268 7.23 -16.87 3.60
N ALA A 269 5.92 -17.11 3.61
CA ALA A 269 5.00 -16.47 2.70
C ALA A 269 4.89 -14.96 2.93
N ASN A 270 5.09 -14.20 1.86
CA ASN A 270 4.66 -12.82 1.73
C ASN A 270 3.52 -12.75 0.71
N TRP A 271 2.59 -11.84 0.95
CA TRP A 271 1.47 -11.59 0.06
C TRP A 271 1.45 -10.14 -0.40
N PHE A 272 1.11 -9.95 -1.67
CA PHE A 272 0.91 -8.68 -2.33
C PHE A 272 -0.46 -8.68 -3.02
N GLY A 273 -1.32 -7.74 -2.65
CA GLY A 273 -2.60 -7.55 -3.32
C GLY A 273 -2.39 -6.96 -4.71
N THR A 274 -2.09 -5.67 -4.78
CA THR A 274 -1.85 -4.99 -6.07
C THR A 274 -0.48 -4.33 -6.11
N ILE A 275 0.28 -4.64 -7.16
CA ILE A 275 1.48 -3.93 -7.57
C ILE A 275 1.17 -3.24 -8.91
N ALA A 276 1.29 -1.92 -8.95
CA ALA A 276 1.20 -1.12 -10.16
C ALA A 276 2.55 -0.43 -10.43
N ALA A 277 3.33 -0.95 -11.38
CA ALA A 277 4.71 -0.55 -11.60
C ALA A 277 4.93 0.12 -12.96
N TYR A 278 5.30 1.40 -12.95
CA TYR A 278 5.64 2.16 -14.16
C TYR A 278 7.09 2.66 -14.08
N PRO A 279 8.08 1.75 -14.20
CA PRO A 279 9.48 2.10 -14.12
C PRO A 279 9.92 2.96 -15.32
N SER A 280 10.95 3.78 -15.11
CA SER A 280 11.65 4.51 -16.17
C SER A 280 12.98 3.83 -16.52
N ALA A 281 13.53 4.16 -17.69
CA ALA A 281 14.88 3.78 -18.10
C ALA A 281 15.80 5.00 -18.23
N THR A 282 15.44 6.11 -17.58
CA THR A 282 16.08 7.41 -17.81
C THR A 282 17.53 7.45 -17.31
N VAL A 283 17.86 6.64 -16.31
CA VAL A 283 19.17 6.61 -15.65
C VAL A 283 20.02 5.45 -16.13
N SER A 284 19.48 4.23 -16.11
CA SER A 284 20.21 3.02 -16.53
C SER A 284 20.25 2.86 -18.06
N GLY A 285 19.26 3.43 -18.77
CA GLY A 285 19.05 3.15 -20.19
C GLY A 285 18.65 1.70 -20.48
N GLN A 286 18.25 0.93 -19.46
CA GLN A 286 17.90 -0.48 -19.57
C GLN A 286 16.42 -0.72 -19.25
N ASN A 287 15.90 -1.84 -19.74
CA ASN A 287 14.62 -2.35 -19.25
C ASN A 287 14.73 -2.68 -17.76
N THR A 288 13.65 -2.45 -17.02
CA THR A 288 13.55 -2.89 -15.62
C THR A 288 12.90 -4.26 -15.55
N THR A 289 13.55 -5.24 -14.91
CA THR A 289 12.87 -6.46 -14.43
C THR A 289 11.95 -6.07 -13.27
N VAL A 290 10.67 -6.40 -13.32
CA VAL A 290 9.71 -5.89 -12.33
C VAL A 290 9.77 -6.68 -11.03
N PHE A 291 9.73 -8.01 -11.10
CA PHE A 291 9.73 -8.85 -9.90
C PHE A 291 10.75 -9.98 -10.02
N PHE A 292 11.81 -9.91 -9.21
CA PHE A 292 12.82 -10.95 -9.10
C PHE A 292 12.67 -11.73 -7.78
N SER A 293 12.71 -13.06 -7.86
CA SER A 293 12.70 -13.91 -6.67
C SER A 293 13.63 -15.11 -6.80
N ARG A 294 14.48 -15.31 -5.79
CA ARG A 294 15.38 -16.47 -5.67
C ARG A 294 14.92 -17.46 -4.60
N GLY A 295 14.37 -16.97 -3.50
CA GLY A 295 13.87 -17.82 -2.41
C GLY A 295 12.62 -17.28 -1.73
N GLY A 296 12.09 -18.11 -0.84
CA GLY A 296 10.87 -17.86 -0.09
C GLY A 296 9.59 -18.02 -0.90
N THR A 297 8.46 -17.63 -0.31
CA THR A 297 7.14 -17.75 -0.95
C THR A 297 6.55 -16.37 -1.21
N GLN A 298 6.24 -16.06 -2.48
CA GLN A 298 5.65 -14.79 -2.89
C GLN A 298 4.33 -15.01 -3.62
N THR A 299 3.26 -14.44 -3.10
CA THR A 299 1.94 -14.44 -3.76
C THR A 299 1.58 -13.01 -4.16
N VAL A 300 1.22 -12.80 -5.42
CA VAL A 300 0.81 -11.51 -5.96
C VAL A 300 -0.53 -11.65 -6.69
N ASP A 301 -1.59 -11.01 -6.20
CA ASP A 301 -2.92 -11.15 -6.83
C ASP A 301 -2.96 -10.41 -8.19
N TYR A 302 -2.44 -9.18 -8.22
CA TYR A 302 -2.41 -8.32 -9.42
C TYR A 302 -1.06 -7.64 -9.58
N LEU A 303 -0.38 -7.93 -10.69
CA LEU A 303 0.81 -7.23 -11.15
C LEU A 303 0.48 -6.49 -12.45
N THR A 304 0.37 -5.18 -12.39
CA THR A 304 0.20 -4.32 -13.57
C THR A 304 1.45 -3.52 -13.80
N MET A 305 1.92 -3.45 -15.04
CA MET A 305 3.16 -2.75 -15.34
C MET A 305 3.20 -2.11 -16.72
N GLY A 306 3.83 -0.94 -16.79
CA GLY A 306 4.06 -0.21 -18.04
C GLY A 306 5.43 0.44 -18.08
N GLY A 307 5.56 1.56 -18.80
CA GLY A 307 6.83 2.28 -18.92
C GLY A 307 7.92 1.42 -19.55
N SER A 308 9.06 1.30 -18.87
CA SER A 308 10.24 0.54 -19.31
C SER A 308 10.28 -0.92 -18.80
N ALA A 309 9.16 -1.44 -18.30
CA ALA A 309 9.07 -2.80 -17.78
C ALA A 309 9.49 -3.85 -18.82
N GLY A 310 10.58 -4.57 -18.58
CA GLY A 310 11.07 -5.67 -19.41
C GLY A 310 10.47 -6.99 -18.97
N VAL A 311 11.30 -7.84 -18.37
CA VAL A 311 10.84 -9.10 -17.76
C VAL A 311 9.93 -8.75 -16.57
N ALA A 312 8.68 -9.18 -16.61
CA ALA A 312 7.72 -8.97 -15.53
C ALA A 312 8.10 -9.77 -14.28
N ILE A 313 8.45 -11.05 -14.47
CA ILE A 313 8.74 -11.99 -13.40
C ILE A 313 10.00 -12.76 -13.78
N ASP A 314 11.02 -12.72 -12.93
CA ASP A 314 12.23 -13.54 -13.05
C ASP A 314 12.40 -14.38 -11.78
N GLN A 315 12.18 -15.68 -11.92
CA GLN A 315 12.23 -16.65 -10.84
C GLN A 315 13.49 -17.50 -10.99
N THR A 316 14.22 -17.68 -9.89
CA THR A 316 15.39 -18.55 -9.81
C THR A 316 15.31 -19.48 -8.60
N TRP A 317 16.25 -20.44 -8.56
CA TRP A 317 16.49 -21.37 -7.46
C TRP A 317 15.24 -22.11 -6.95
N ASP A 318 14.86 -21.91 -5.68
CA ASP A 318 13.81 -22.66 -4.99
C ASP A 318 12.59 -21.82 -4.57
N SER A 319 12.57 -20.53 -4.95
CA SER A 319 11.42 -19.65 -4.71
C SER A 319 10.09 -20.28 -5.13
N LEU A 320 9.07 -20.11 -4.30
CA LEU A 320 7.69 -20.47 -4.64
C LEU A 320 6.94 -19.21 -4.97
N ILE A 321 6.42 -19.13 -6.20
CA ILE A 321 5.69 -17.94 -6.65
C ILE A 321 4.30 -18.25 -7.15
N GLU A 322 3.37 -17.36 -6.88
CA GLU A 322 2.00 -17.40 -7.39
C GLU A 322 1.60 -15.99 -7.85
N PHE A 323 1.24 -15.83 -9.11
CA PHE A 323 0.82 -14.58 -9.71
C PHE A 323 -0.56 -14.75 -10.36
N GLY A 324 -1.56 -14.07 -9.83
CA GLY A 324 -2.95 -14.15 -10.30
C GLY A 324 -3.17 -13.49 -11.67
N ASN A 325 -2.81 -12.22 -11.79
CA ASN A 325 -2.99 -11.47 -13.03
C ASN A 325 -1.73 -10.67 -13.35
N VAL A 326 -1.07 -11.02 -14.44
CA VAL A 326 0.07 -10.26 -14.98
C VAL A 326 -0.44 -9.42 -16.15
N HIS A 327 -0.47 -8.10 -15.98
CA HIS A 327 -0.86 -7.14 -17.01
C HIS A 327 0.36 -6.36 -17.49
N TRP A 328 0.85 -6.73 -18.67
CA TRP A 328 2.07 -6.20 -19.27
C TRP A 328 1.73 -5.24 -20.42
N GLU A 329 2.05 -3.96 -20.21
CA GLU A 329 1.72 -2.86 -21.11
C GLU A 329 2.85 -1.81 -21.18
N PRO A 330 4.12 -2.19 -21.42
CA PRO A 330 5.17 -1.20 -21.52
C PRO A 330 5.04 -0.34 -22.77
N THR A 331 5.52 0.89 -22.65
CA THR A 331 5.40 1.94 -23.67
C THR A 331 6.73 2.60 -23.98
N SER A 332 7.78 2.31 -23.21
CA SER A 332 9.08 2.95 -23.30
C SER A 332 10.25 1.99 -23.04
N ASN A 333 10.10 0.70 -23.34
CA ASN A 333 11.22 -0.25 -23.30
C ASN A 333 12.39 0.22 -24.16
N PRO A 334 13.63 0.30 -23.62
CA PRO A 334 14.82 0.49 -24.46
C PRO A 334 15.05 -0.63 -25.47
N THR A 335 14.71 -1.87 -25.13
CA THR A 335 14.88 -3.06 -25.99
C THR A 335 13.72 -4.04 -25.81
N ASN A 336 13.48 -4.91 -26.78
CA ASN A 336 12.50 -5.99 -26.60
C ASN A 336 13.07 -7.01 -25.59
N PRO A 337 12.38 -7.33 -24.48
CA PRO A 337 12.82 -8.39 -23.60
C PRO A 337 12.70 -9.77 -24.28
N PRO A 338 13.59 -10.72 -23.95
CA PRO A 338 13.54 -12.07 -24.51
C PRO A 338 12.32 -12.86 -24.03
N THR A 339 11.72 -12.50 -22.90
CA THR A 339 10.48 -13.09 -22.39
C THR A 339 9.78 -12.11 -21.46
N ILE A 340 8.45 -12.21 -21.35
CA ILE A 340 7.69 -11.48 -20.32
C ILE A 340 7.89 -12.17 -18.97
N ILE A 341 7.87 -13.50 -18.92
CA ILE A 341 7.99 -14.28 -17.68
C ILE A 341 9.12 -15.29 -17.84
N ARG A 342 10.11 -15.23 -16.95
CA ARG A 342 11.23 -16.15 -16.89
C ARG A 342 11.15 -17.00 -15.63
N LEU A 343 11.06 -18.32 -15.81
CA LEU A 343 10.94 -19.29 -14.73
C LEU A 343 12.10 -20.28 -14.80
N LEU A 344 13.16 -19.97 -14.07
CA LEU A 344 14.33 -20.82 -13.97
C LEU A 344 14.24 -21.72 -12.73
N GLY A 345 15.05 -22.79 -12.73
CA GLY A 345 15.24 -23.63 -11.55
C GLY A 345 14.00 -24.39 -11.08
N HIS A 346 14.12 -25.07 -9.95
CA HIS A 346 13.15 -26.05 -9.49
C HIS A 346 12.04 -25.48 -8.58
N GLY A 347 12.08 -24.19 -8.26
CA GLY A 347 11.03 -23.53 -7.49
C GLY A 347 9.65 -23.67 -8.16
N THR A 348 8.59 -23.90 -7.39
CA THR A 348 7.23 -24.00 -7.96
C THR A 348 6.76 -22.63 -8.44
N ALA A 349 6.07 -22.57 -9.59
CA ALA A 349 5.46 -21.33 -10.06
C ALA A 349 4.04 -21.56 -10.55
N VAL A 350 3.15 -20.65 -10.21
CA VAL A 350 1.80 -20.57 -10.79
C VAL A 350 1.60 -19.18 -11.36
N ILE A 351 1.40 -19.10 -12.67
CA ILE A 351 1.01 -17.87 -13.35
C ILE A 351 -0.40 -18.10 -13.89
N ASP A 352 -1.39 -17.47 -13.27
CA ASP A 352 -2.79 -17.70 -13.61
C ASP A 352 -3.15 -17.09 -14.97
N THR A 353 -2.78 -15.84 -15.25
CA THR A 353 -3.03 -15.21 -16.57
C THR A 353 -1.98 -14.17 -16.94
N VAL A 354 -1.73 -14.03 -18.24
CA VAL A 354 -0.94 -12.92 -18.81
C VAL A 354 -1.78 -12.14 -19.81
N LYS A 355 -2.03 -10.87 -19.53
CA LYS A 355 -2.67 -9.91 -20.44
C LYS A 355 -1.61 -8.99 -21.02
N HIS A 356 -1.60 -8.84 -22.34
CA HIS A 356 -0.61 -8.05 -23.07
C HIS A 356 -1.31 -7.01 -23.94
N VAL A 357 -1.02 -5.72 -23.68
CA VAL A 357 -1.69 -4.59 -24.35
C VAL A 357 -0.76 -3.85 -25.31
N THR A 358 0.47 -3.54 -24.90
CA THR A 358 1.48 -2.85 -25.70
C THR A 358 2.85 -3.49 -25.51
N GLY A 359 3.83 -3.07 -26.30
CA GLY A 359 5.20 -3.59 -26.22
C GLY A 359 5.43 -4.83 -27.09
N VAL A 360 6.69 -5.23 -27.20
CA VAL A 360 7.09 -6.40 -27.98
C VAL A 360 8.08 -7.22 -27.16
N ALA A 361 7.85 -8.52 -27.06
CA ALA A 361 8.76 -9.49 -26.45
C ALA A 361 8.99 -10.68 -27.38
N ASP A 362 10.05 -11.46 -27.15
CA ASP A 362 10.29 -12.64 -28.00
C ASP A 362 9.38 -13.82 -27.65
N TYR A 363 9.14 -14.03 -26.35
CA TYR A 363 8.26 -15.05 -25.80
C TYR A 363 7.38 -14.48 -24.67
N VAL A 364 6.32 -15.19 -24.30
CA VAL A 364 5.56 -14.90 -23.08
C VAL A 364 6.19 -15.58 -21.88
N TYR A 365 6.54 -16.87 -22.04
CA TYR A 365 7.12 -17.70 -20.99
C TYR A 365 8.47 -18.27 -21.43
N GLU A 366 9.43 -18.30 -20.52
CA GLU A 366 10.68 -19.05 -20.64
C GLU A 366 10.79 -20.02 -19.47
N LEU A 367 10.99 -21.31 -19.76
CA LEU A 367 11.37 -22.32 -18.79
C LEU A 367 12.82 -22.70 -19.04
N GLY A 368 13.70 -22.36 -18.11
CA GLY A 368 15.14 -22.44 -18.32
C GLY A 368 15.90 -23.07 -17.17
N TYR A 369 17.16 -23.39 -17.46
CA TYR A 369 18.11 -23.87 -16.47
C TYR A 369 18.53 -22.72 -15.57
N ASP A 370 18.52 -22.95 -14.26
CA ASP A 370 19.08 -22.01 -13.30
C ASP A 370 20.57 -22.33 -13.06
N SER A 371 21.45 -21.48 -13.55
CA SER A 371 22.89 -21.61 -13.32
C SER A 371 23.29 -21.41 -11.87
N TYR A 372 22.49 -20.67 -11.08
CA TYR A 372 22.77 -20.42 -9.67
C TYR A 372 22.70 -21.72 -8.85
N SER A 373 21.63 -22.49 -9.06
CA SER A 373 21.39 -23.73 -8.32
C SER A 373 21.70 -25.02 -9.08
N ALA A 374 22.16 -24.88 -10.33
CA ALA A 374 22.44 -25.96 -11.25
C ALA A 374 21.24 -26.88 -11.53
N ASN A 375 20.02 -26.34 -11.53
CA ASN A 375 18.78 -27.11 -11.66
C ASN A 375 17.99 -26.79 -12.93
N ALA A 376 17.38 -27.83 -13.48
CA ALA A 376 16.38 -27.74 -14.54
C ALA A 376 15.02 -27.21 -14.01
N PRO A 377 14.16 -26.66 -14.88
CA PRO A 377 12.86 -26.16 -14.48
C PRO A 377 11.91 -27.31 -14.11
N ASN A 378 11.11 -27.15 -13.05
CA ASN A 378 10.05 -28.10 -12.72
C ASN A 378 8.85 -27.45 -12.01
N ARG A 379 7.72 -28.15 -11.95
CA ARG A 379 6.48 -27.72 -11.28
C ARG A 379 6.01 -26.30 -11.63
N LYS A 380 6.09 -25.91 -12.90
CA LYS A 380 5.57 -24.63 -13.38
C LYS A 380 4.16 -24.83 -13.94
N ILE A 381 3.22 -23.96 -13.58
CA ILE A 381 1.87 -23.89 -14.14
C ILE A 381 1.75 -22.56 -14.89
N LEU A 382 1.63 -22.66 -16.21
CA LEU A 382 1.59 -21.52 -17.12
C LEU A 382 0.15 -21.35 -17.63
N GLY A 383 -0.49 -20.27 -17.22
CA GLY A 383 -1.85 -19.91 -17.62
C GLY A 383 -1.96 -19.39 -19.06
N PRO A 384 -3.18 -19.01 -19.48
CA PRO A 384 -3.43 -18.48 -20.82
C PRO A 384 -2.80 -17.10 -21.02
N TYR A 385 -2.35 -16.89 -22.27
CA TYR A 385 -1.96 -15.60 -22.80
C TYR A 385 -3.12 -14.92 -23.51
N ILE A 386 -3.35 -13.64 -23.21
CA ILE A 386 -4.43 -12.83 -23.78
C ILE A 386 -3.83 -11.58 -24.41
N LYS A 387 -3.78 -11.56 -25.75
CA LYS A 387 -3.45 -10.36 -26.53
C LYS A 387 -4.68 -9.45 -26.61
N LEU A 388 -4.53 -8.19 -26.20
CA LEU A 388 -5.64 -7.21 -26.20
C LEU A 388 -5.39 -6.01 -27.13
N GLY A 389 -4.16 -5.49 -27.19
CA GLY A 389 -3.86 -4.31 -28.01
C GLY A 389 -3.27 -4.63 -29.38
N SER A 390 -3.45 -3.71 -30.32
CA SER A 390 -2.88 -3.84 -31.68
C SER A 390 -1.35 -3.71 -31.69
N GLU A 391 -0.79 -3.04 -30.70
CA GLU A 391 0.66 -2.80 -30.54
C GLU A 391 1.37 -3.94 -29.80
N ALA A 392 0.63 -4.83 -29.13
CA ALA A 392 1.18 -6.02 -28.48
C ALA A 392 1.78 -7.00 -29.49
N GLY A 393 3.05 -7.36 -29.32
CA GLY A 393 3.77 -8.27 -30.21
C GLY A 393 4.53 -9.38 -29.47
N ILE A 394 4.37 -10.62 -29.93
CA ILE A 394 5.29 -11.72 -29.62
C ILE A 394 5.97 -12.08 -30.95
N THR A 395 7.30 -12.02 -31.01
CA THR A 395 8.05 -12.19 -32.26
C THR A 395 8.34 -13.65 -32.60
N THR A 396 8.27 -14.54 -31.61
CA THR A 396 8.43 -15.99 -31.77
C THR A 396 7.14 -16.70 -31.35
N ASN A 397 7.23 -17.85 -30.66
CA ASN A 397 6.11 -18.56 -30.06
C ASN A 397 5.83 -18.07 -28.62
N LEU A 398 4.80 -18.61 -27.96
CA LEU A 398 4.43 -18.15 -26.62
C LEU A 398 5.34 -18.71 -25.53
N VAL A 399 5.85 -19.93 -25.70
CA VAL A 399 6.68 -20.62 -24.71
C VAL A 399 8.03 -20.99 -25.31
N ASN A 400 9.11 -20.55 -24.68
CA ASN A 400 10.45 -21.06 -24.90
C ASN A 400 10.79 -22.11 -23.83
N LEU A 401 10.93 -23.37 -24.23
CA LEU A 401 11.51 -24.42 -23.42
C LEU A 401 13.03 -24.45 -23.64
N ALA A 402 13.75 -23.73 -22.80
CA ALA A 402 15.21 -23.55 -22.85
C ALA A 402 15.99 -24.61 -22.06
N SER A 403 15.31 -25.48 -21.31
CA SER A 403 15.89 -26.62 -20.60
C SER A 403 14.80 -27.69 -20.40
N PRO A 404 15.13 -29.00 -20.46
CA PRO A 404 14.11 -30.04 -20.28
C PRO A 404 13.55 -30.03 -18.87
N VAL A 405 12.24 -30.16 -18.76
CA VAL A 405 11.57 -30.24 -17.46
C VAL A 405 11.81 -31.61 -16.82
N ASP A 406 11.98 -31.66 -15.50
CA ASP A 406 12.05 -32.92 -14.76
C ASP A 406 10.80 -33.80 -15.01
N PRO A 407 10.94 -35.02 -15.59
CA PRO A 407 9.82 -35.92 -15.82
C PRO A 407 9.08 -36.35 -14.55
N ALA A 408 9.73 -36.35 -13.38
CA ALA A 408 9.13 -36.70 -12.10
C ALA A 408 8.34 -35.53 -11.47
N ALA A 409 8.52 -34.32 -11.97
CA ALA A 409 7.93 -33.09 -11.46
C ALA A 409 7.43 -32.22 -12.65
N PRO A 410 6.38 -32.67 -13.35
CA PRO A 410 5.96 -32.08 -14.61
C PRO A 410 5.58 -30.61 -14.47
N SER A 411 5.72 -29.88 -15.58
CA SER A 411 5.23 -28.51 -15.74
C SER A 411 4.13 -28.50 -16.78
N LEU A 412 3.12 -27.67 -16.57
CA LEU A 412 1.88 -27.65 -17.33
C LEU A 412 1.67 -26.28 -17.98
N TYR A 413 1.24 -26.28 -19.24
CA TYR A 413 0.90 -25.08 -19.98
C TYR A 413 -0.52 -25.15 -20.53
N GLN A 414 -1.33 -24.12 -20.24
CA GLN A 414 -2.69 -23.97 -20.73
C GLN A 414 -2.70 -23.31 -22.14
N GLY A 415 -2.15 -24.01 -23.12
CA GLY A 415 -2.19 -23.59 -24.53
C GLY A 415 -1.82 -24.72 -25.49
N SER A 416 -1.68 -24.40 -26.77
CA SER A 416 -1.41 -25.39 -27.81
C SER A 416 0.04 -25.91 -27.70
N PRO A 417 0.30 -27.20 -27.99
CA PRO A 417 1.67 -27.66 -28.23
C PRO A 417 2.40 -26.88 -29.34
N ASP A 418 1.66 -26.30 -30.30
CA ASP A 418 2.23 -25.49 -31.38
C ASP A 418 2.76 -24.13 -30.91
N ASP A 419 2.39 -23.70 -29.69
CA ASP A 419 2.86 -22.45 -29.09
C ASP A 419 4.24 -22.60 -28.41
N VAL A 420 4.90 -23.76 -28.56
CA VAL A 420 6.08 -24.16 -27.78
C VAL A 420 7.29 -24.38 -28.68
N ASP A 421 8.34 -23.60 -28.45
CA ASP A 421 9.66 -23.84 -29.02
C ASP A 421 10.55 -24.61 -28.04
N VAL A 422 11.25 -25.63 -28.55
CA VAL A 422 12.26 -26.38 -27.79
C VAL A 422 13.63 -25.94 -28.28
N THR A 423 14.31 -25.11 -27.48
CA THR A 423 15.58 -24.47 -27.88
C THR A 423 16.81 -25.14 -27.29
N HIS A 424 16.65 -26.04 -26.32
CA HIS A 424 17.74 -26.82 -25.75
C HIS A 424 18.15 -28.01 -26.65
N SER A 425 19.41 -28.46 -26.53
CA SER A 425 19.99 -29.50 -27.40
C SER A 425 19.64 -30.95 -27.01
N GLU A 426 18.93 -31.15 -25.90
CA GLU A 426 18.70 -32.49 -25.31
C GLU A 426 17.53 -33.26 -25.97
N GLY A 427 16.82 -32.64 -26.92
CA GLY A 427 15.90 -33.29 -27.85
C GLY A 427 14.58 -33.83 -27.27
N ALA A 428 14.41 -33.86 -25.94
CA ALA A 428 13.18 -34.27 -25.26
C ALA A 428 12.65 -33.15 -24.36
N THR A 429 11.34 -32.89 -24.39
CA THR A 429 10.68 -31.89 -23.52
C THR A 429 10.65 -32.28 -22.04
N GLY A 430 11.05 -33.53 -21.73
CA GLY A 430 11.02 -34.10 -20.39
C GLY A 430 9.60 -34.17 -19.82
N GLY A 431 9.39 -33.54 -18.67
CA GLY A 431 8.11 -33.45 -17.95
C GLY A 431 7.15 -32.35 -18.43
N PHE A 432 7.47 -31.59 -19.48
CA PHE A 432 6.61 -30.49 -19.94
C PHE A 432 5.37 -31.01 -20.68
N ARG A 433 4.19 -30.45 -20.39
CA ARG A 433 2.90 -30.84 -21.01
C ARG A 433 2.08 -29.60 -21.38
N ALA A 434 1.79 -29.44 -22.68
CA ALA A 434 0.80 -28.50 -23.16
C ALA A 434 -0.60 -29.14 -23.14
N LEU A 435 -1.60 -28.40 -22.66
CA LEU A 435 -2.94 -28.92 -22.37
C LEU A 435 -4.01 -28.51 -23.40
N GLY A 436 -3.66 -27.72 -24.42
CA GLY A 436 -4.60 -27.20 -25.43
C GLY A 436 -5.30 -28.28 -26.26
N THR A 437 -4.74 -29.48 -26.32
CA THR A 437 -5.34 -30.66 -26.99
C THR A 437 -5.87 -31.69 -25.98
N ALA A 438 -5.91 -31.39 -24.68
CA ALA A 438 -6.45 -32.31 -23.68
C ALA A 438 -7.95 -32.52 -23.91
N GLY A 439 -8.39 -33.78 -23.97
CA GLY A 439 -9.80 -34.12 -24.16
C GLY A 439 -10.32 -34.03 -25.61
N THR A 440 -9.47 -33.74 -26.61
CA THR A 440 -9.88 -33.74 -28.03
C THR A 440 -9.86 -35.13 -28.68
N GLY A 441 -9.71 -36.20 -27.88
CA GLY A 441 -9.86 -37.57 -28.34
C GLY A 441 -11.35 -37.96 -28.36
N PHE A 442 -11.99 -37.84 -29.53
CA PHE A 442 -13.23 -38.52 -29.86
C PHE A 442 -12.97 -39.62 -30.89
#